data_AF-A0A3D5DC43-F1
#
_entry.id   AF-A0A3D5DC43-F1
#
_cell.length_a   1.000
_cell.length_b   1.000
_cell.length_c   1.000
_cell.angle_alpha   90.00
_cell.angle_beta   90.00
_cell.angle_gamma   90.00
#
_symmetry.space_group_name_H-M   'P 1'
#
loop_
_entity.id
_entity.type
_entity.pdbx_description
1 polymer ?
#
loop_
_entity_poly.entity_id
_entity_poly.type
_entity_poly.pdbx_seq_one_letter_code
_entity_poly.pdbx_strand_id
1 'polypeptide(L)'
;MESGASVFDFTGDIQSQVEAHQERDPNVTFEELQRLYFCEQEGKIRLNQISPRCFEAIALRTLLVLFEGEYSGILKPWRHFVPLKKDYSNIDEVAAVILDQERAGAIIDAAYKEVALNPKYSFDAFGKYVASSIESTILPEQRRLSDPETIDRAIVQAIEQGEIRAVPISVKPSRQSAIKRLRERLR
;
A
#
# COMPACT_ATOMS: atom_id res chain seq x y z
N MET A 1 -9.20 15.20 -8.32
CA MET A 1 -8.31 14.50 -9.26
C MET A 1 -8.03 13.12 -8.71
N GLU A 2 -8.21 12.10 -9.54
CA GLU A 2 -7.59 10.79 -9.32
C GLU A 2 -6.12 10.94 -9.74
N SER A 3 -5.20 10.59 -8.85
CA SER A 3 -3.76 10.79 -9.06
C SER A 3 -3.08 9.43 -9.03
N GLY A 4 -2.27 9.12 -10.02
CA GLY A 4 -1.55 7.85 -10.13
C GLY A 4 -0.61 7.81 -11.33
N ALA A 5 0.37 6.91 -11.30
CA ALA A 5 1.18 6.59 -12.46
C ALA A 5 0.39 5.74 -13.45
N SER A 6 0.65 5.89 -14.76
CA SER A 6 0.04 5.04 -15.79
C SER A 6 0.75 3.69 -15.94
N VAL A 7 2.00 3.59 -15.47
CA VAL A 7 2.88 2.42 -15.55
C VAL A 7 3.59 2.22 -14.21
N PHE A 8 3.74 0.96 -13.80
CA PHE A 8 4.57 0.55 -12.67
C PHE A 8 5.78 -0.24 -13.17
N ASP A 9 6.96 0.36 -13.06
CA ASP A 9 8.23 -0.28 -13.43
C ASP A 9 8.88 -0.88 -12.17
N PHE A 10 8.63 -2.17 -11.94
CA PHE A 10 9.15 -2.85 -10.76
C PHE A 10 10.66 -3.13 -10.84
N THR A 11 11.23 -3.15 -12.04
CA THR A 11 12.64 -3.51 -12.26
C THR A 11 13.51 -2.29 -12.52
N GLY A 12 12.93 -1.19 -12.99
CA GLY A 12 13.66 0.00 -13.46
C GLY A 12 14.09 -0.10 -14.93
N ASP A 13 13.70 -1.16 -15.62
CA ASP A 13 14.13 -1.42 -17.00
C ASP A 13 13.49 -0.43 -17.98
N ILE A 14 12.24 -0.03 -17.73
CA ILE A 14 11.52 0.92 -18.57
C ILE A 14 12.15 2.29 -18.40
N GLN A 15 12.42 2.70 -17.16
CA GLN A 15 13.13 3.96 -16.90
C GLN A 15 14.48 3.99 -17.61
N SER A 16 15.30 2.95 -17.43
CA SER A 16 16.64 2.87 -18.03
C SER A 16 16.60 2.94 -19.56
N GLN A 17 15.62 2.29 -20.19
CA GLN A 17 15.46 2.30 -21.64
C GLN A 17 15.00 3.66 -22.17
N VAL A 18 14.10 4.34 -21.46
CA VAL A 18 13.62 5.69 -21.81
C VAL A 18 14.76 6.70 -21.70
N GLU A 19 15.51 6.70 -20.60
CA GLU A 19 16.64 7.60 -20.39
C GLU A 19 17.70 7.42 -21.49
N ALA A 20 18.09 6.17 -21.77
CA ALA A 20 19.03 5.87 -22.85
C ALA A 20 18.50 6.24 -24.25
N HIS A 21 17.19 6.25 -24.47
CA HIS A 21 16.60 6.72 -25.73
C HIS A 21 16.65 8.24 -25.84
N GLN A 22 16.28 8.95 -24.79
CA GLN A 22 16.32 10.42 -24.75
C GLN A 22 17.74 10.97 -24.88
N GLU A 23 18.75 10.27 -24.36
CA GLU A 23 20.16 10.64 -24.58
C GLU A 23 20.58 10.53 -26.05
N ARG A 24 20.03 9.55 -26.78
CA ARG A 24 20.33 9.31 -28.20
C ARG A 24 19.53 10.21 -29.13
N ASP A 25 18.30 10.51 -28.75
CA ASP A 25 17.41 11.43 -29.47
C ASP A 25 16.74 12.40 -28.48
N PRO A 26 17.34 13.59 -28.27
CA PRO A 26 16.79 14.61 -27.38
C PRO A 26 15.44 15.19 -27.83
N ASN A 27 15.02 14.95 -29.07
CA ASN A 27 13.77 15.49 -29.62
C ASN A 27 12.63 14.46 -29.64
N VAL A 28 12.86 13.23 -29.17
CA VAL A 28 11.84 12.17 -29.11
C VAL A 28 10.62 12.64 -28.32
N THR A 29 9.42 12.33 -28.82
CA THR A 29 8.19 12.72 -28.12
C THR A 29 7.80 11.73 -27.03
N PHE A 30 6.96 12.17 -26.09
CA PHE A 30 6.41 11.29 -25.08
C PHE A 30 5.58 10.16 -25.71
N GLU A 31 4.78 10.48 -26.73
CA GLU A 31 3.93 9.51 -27.42
C GLU A 31 4.75 8.40 -28.08
N GLU A 32 5.92 8.75 -28.62
CA GLU A 32 6.85 7.77 -29.21
C GLU A 32 7.46 6.87 -28.14
N LEU A 33 7.93 7.43 -27.03
CA LEU A 33 8.45 6.67 -25.88
C LEU A 33 7.37 5.77 -25.26
N GLN A 34 6.14 6.27 -25.12
CA GLN A 34 5.00 5.52 -24.60
C GLN A 34 4.70 4.31 -25.48
N ARG A 35 4.63 4.50 -26.80
CA ARG A 35 4.40 3.40 -27.75
C ARG A 35 5.49 2.34 -27.69
N LEU A 36 6.75 2.75 -27.50
CA LEU A 36 7.90 1.86 -27.51
C LEU A 36 8.06 1.07 -26.20
N TYR A 37 7.83 1.73 -25.06
CA TYR A 37 8.24 1.19 -23.75
C TYR A 37 7.08 0.97 -22.78
N PHE A 38 5.94 1.65 -22.94
CA PHE A 38 4.86 1.65 -21.95
C PHE A 38 3.68 0.76 -22.34
N CYS A 39 3.46 0.52 -23.64
CA CYS A 39 2.27 -0.19 -24.16
C CYS A 39 1.96 -1.51 -23.44
N GLU A 40 2.97 -2.31 -23.08
CA GLU A 40 2.73 -3.58 -22.41
C GLU A 40 2.35 -3.41 -20.94
N GLN A 41 2.77 -2.35 -20.26
CA GLN A 41 2.55 -2.16 -18.82
C GLN A 41 1.42 -1.18 -18.49
N GLU A 42 1.03 -0.36 -19.45
CA GLU A 42 0.00 0.65 -19.28
C GLU A 42 -1.36 0.01 -18.97
N GLY A 43 -2.03 0.53 -17.94
CA GLY A 43 -3.37 0.06 -17.53
C GLY A 43 -3.41 -1.30 -16.82
N LYS A 44 -2.28 -2.00 -16.65
CA LYS A 44 -2.21 -3.24 -15.86
C LYS A 44 -2.51 -3.02 -14.38
N ILE A 45 -2.09 -1.87 -13.84
CA ILE A 45 -2.33 -1.48 -12.45
C ILE A 45 -3.10 -0.17 -12.47
N ARG A 46 -4.37 -0.20 -12.04
CA ARG A 46 -5.19 1.00 -11.90
C ARG A 46 -4.79 1.75 -10.64
N LEU A 47 -4.09 2.88 -10.82
CA LEU A 47 -3.65 3.76 -9.73
C LEU A 47 -4.56 4.96 -9.51
N ASN A 48 -5.81 4.91 -9.96
CA ASN A 48 -6.79 5.97 -9.76
C ASN A 48 -7.25 6.01 -8.29
N GLN A 49 -6.34 6.35 -7.39
CA GLN A 49 -6.62 6.47 -5.98
C GLN A 49 -7.22 7.84 -5.69
N ILE A 50 -8.18 7.85 -4.78
CA ILE A 50 -8.68 9.08 -4.20
C ILE A 50 -7.53 9.86 -3.55
N SER A 51 -7.44 11.14 -3.90
CA SER A 51 -6.42 12.02 -3.32
C SER A 51 -6.77 12.37 -1.87
N PRO A 52 -5.78 12.45 -0.95
CA PRO A 52 -5.98 12.99 0.40
C PRO A 52 -6.68 14.35 0.42
N ARG A 53 -6.47 15.19 -0.61
CA ARG A 53 -7.14 16.49 -0.77
C ARG A 53 -8.66 16.40 -0.76
N CYS A 54 -9.23 15.27 -1.21
CA CYS A 54 -10.68 15.07 -1.15
C CYS A 54 -11.13 14.92 0.30
N PHE A 55 -10.41 14.15 1.12
CA PHE A 55 -10.71 14.00 2.54
C PHE A 55 -10.55 15.33 3.29
N GLU A 56 -9.51 16.09 3.00
CA GLU A 56 -9.27 17.42 3.57
C GLU A 56 -10.42 18.39 3.27
N ALA A 57 -10.82 18.49 1.99
CA ALA A 57 -11.92 19.35 1.57
C ALA A 57 -13.26 18.93 2.21
N ILE A 58 -13.53 17.63 2.29
CA ILE A 58 -14.76 17.11 2.94
C ILE A 58 -14.74 17.42 4.44
N ALA A 59 -13.61 17.22 5.11
CA ALA A 59 -13.47 17.53 6.54
C ALA A 59 -13.71 19.01 6.84
N LEU A 60 -13.34 19.89 5.91
CA LEU A 60 -13.61 21.34 5.97
C LEU A 60 -15.01 21.72 5.44
N ARG A 61 -15.88 20.75 5.16
CA ARG A 61 -17.24 20.95 4.63
C ARG A 61 -17.26 21.80 3.35
N THR A 62 -16.28 21.62 2.49
CA THR A 62 -16.21 22.28 1.18
C THR A 62 -16.99 21.48 0.15
N LEU A 63 -17.83 22.15 -0.66
CA LEU A 63 -18.49 21.51 -1.79
C LEU A 63 -17.45 21.01 -2.79
N LEU A 64 -17.47 19.70 -3.06
CA LEU A 64 -16.62 19.09 -4.06
C LEU A 64 -17.28 19.17 -5.44
N VAL A 65 -16.64 19.87 -6.37
CA VAL A 65 -16.91 19.75 -7.81
C VAL A 65 -15.73 19.02 -8.42
N LEU A 66 -15.96 17.81 -8.93
CA LEU A 66 -14.90 16.93 -9.41
C LEU A 66 -15.26 16.38 -10.78
N PHE A 67 -14.27 16.11 -11.61
CA PHE A 67 -14.51 15.34 -12.83
C PHE A 67 -15.12 13.97 -12.52
N GLU A 68 -15.92 13.44 -13.43
CA GLU A 68 -16.43 12.07 -13.34
C GLU A 68 -15.27 11.06 -13.16
N GLY A 69 -15.46 10.14 -12.21
CA GLY A 69 -14.44 9.19 -11.77
C GLY A 69 -14.98 8.21 -10.73
N GLU A 70 -14.19 7.18 -10.39
CA GLU A 70 -14.56 6.11 -9.46
C GLU A 70 -14.22 6.46 -8.00
N TYR A 71 -13.18 7.27 -7.78
CA TYR A 71 -12.72 7.74 -6.46
C TYR A 71 -12.58 6.61 -5.43
N SER A 72 -11.94 5.50 -5.85
CA SER A 72 -11.78 4.27 -5.07
C SER A 72 -13.10 3.67 -4.54
N GLY A 73 -14.25 4.04 -5.13
CA GLY A 73 -15.59 3.67 -4.67
C GLY A 73 -16.05 4.39 -3.39
N ILE A 74 -15.26 5.34 -2.88
CA ILE A 74 -15.53 6.05 -1.62
C ILE A 74 -16.47 7.24 -1.85
N LEU A 75 -16.24 8.00 -2.92
CA LEU A 75 -17.10 9.13 -3.29
C LEU A 75 -18.16 8.70 -4.30
N LYS A 76 -19.41 9.06 -4.03
CA LYS A 76 -20.55 8.76 -4.89
C LYS A 76 -21.02 10.04 -5.60
N PRO A 77 -21.17 10.05 -6.93
CA PRO A 77 -21.62 11.23 -7.66
C PRO A 77 -23.01 11.64 -7.18
N TRP A 78 -23.26 12.95 -7.12
CA TRP A 78 -24.49 13.59 -6.63
C TRP A 78 -24.87 13.29 -5.17
N ARG A 79 -24.03 12.54 -4.44
CA ARG A 79 -24.18 12.30 -3.00
C ARG A 79 -23.03 12.90 -2.21
N HIS A 80 -21.79 12.65 -2.62
CA HIS A 80 -20.59 13.14 -1.94
C HIS A 80 -19.89 14.27 -2.72
N PHE A 81 -20.20 14.43 -4.00
CA PHE A 81 -19.64 15.48 -4.86
C PHE A 81 -20.56 15.77 -6.05
N VAL A 82 -20.36 16.92 -6.68
CA VAL A 82 -21.00 17.31 -7.94
C VAL A 82 -20.10 16.89 -9.11
N PRO A 83 -20.53 15.95 -9.97
CA PRO A 83 -19.73 15.49 -11.09
C PRO A 83 -19.73 16.50 -12.24
N LEU A 84 -18.55 16.90 -12.68
CA LEU A 84 -18.32 17.66 -13.89
C LEU A 84 -17.90 16.70 -15.01
N LYS A 85 -18.57 16.75 -16.16
CA LYS A 85 -18.19 15.94 -17.32
C LYS A 85 -16.88 16.44 -17.92
N LYS A 86 -16.10 15.54 -18.52
CA LYS A 86 -14.82 15.89 -19.16
C LYS A 86 -14.96 16.86 -20.33
N ASP A 87 -16.12 16.84 -20.99
CA ASP A 87 -16.46 17.75 -22.09
C ASP A 87 -17.15 19.05 -21.63
N TYR A 88 -17.30 19.24 -20.32
CA TYR A 88 -17.99 20.39 -19.70
C TYR A 88 -19.45 20.58 -20.12
N SER A 89 -20.07 19.59 -20.76
CA SER A 89 -21.44 19.71 -21.29
C SER A 89 -22.53 19.90 -20.22
N ASN A 90 -22.20 19.69 -18.95
CA ASN A 90 -23.11 19.89 -17.81
C ASN A 90 -22.76 21.09 -16.91
N ILE A 91 -21.94 22.04 -17.39
CA ILE A 91 -21.49 23.16 -16.55
C ILE A 91 -22.64 24.01 -15.99
N ASP A 92 -23.73 24.18 -16.74
CA ASP A 92 -24.91 24.91 -16.29
C ASP A 92 -25.62 24.20 -15.13
N GLU A 93 -25.67 22.86 -15.17
CA GLU A 93 -26.22 22.06 -14.08
C GLU A 93 -25.36 22.18 -12.82
N VAL A 94 -24.03 22.12 -12.98
CA VAL A 94 -23.07 22.31 -11.89
C VAL A 94 -23.23 23.70 -11.25
N ALA A 95 -23.32 24.75 -12.07
CA ALA A 95 -23.53 26.12 -11.61
C ALA A 95 -24.85 26.27 -10.85
N ALA A 96 -25.93 25.65 -11.34
CA ALA A 96 -27.21 25.65 -10.64
C ALA A 96 -27.11 25.03 -9.24
N VAL A 97 -26.33 23.94 -9.07
CA VAL A 97 -26.11 23.35 -7.74
C VAL A 97 -25.27 24.25 -6.82
N ILE A 98 -24.24 24.90 -7.35
CA ILE A 98 -23.39 25.81 -6.55
C ILE A 98 -24.21 26.98 -6.00
N LEU A 99 -25.16 27.50 -6.79
CA LEU A 99 -26.03 28.62 -6.40
C LEU A 99 -27.19 28.20 -5.49
N ASP A 100 -27.54 26.92 -5.46
CA ASP A 100 -28.57 26.35 -4.60
C ASP A 100 -27.97 25.93 -3.25
N GLN A 101 -28.13 26.78 -2.24
CA GLN A 101 -27.57 26.53 -0.89
C GLN A 101 -28.11 25.27 -0.23
N GLU A 102 -29.37 24.91 -0.47
CA GLU A 102 -29.99 23.73 0.15
C GLU A 102 -29.43 22.46 -0.48
N ARG A 103 -29.38 22.41 -1.82
CA ARG A 103 -28.83 21.27 -2.57
C ARG A 103 -27.33 21.10 -2.33
N ALA A 104 -26.57 22.18 -2.34
CA ALA A 104 -25.13 22.15 -2.02
C ALA A 104 -24.91 21.69 -0.57
N GLY A 105 -25.68 22.23 0.37
CA GLY A 105 -25.62 21.85 1.78
C GLY A 105 -25.88 20.36 2.01
N ALA A 106 -26.88 19.78 1.33
CA ALA A 106 -27.19 18.35 1.43
C ALA A 106 -26.02 17.46 0.95
N ILE A 107 -25.35 17.82 -0.14
CA ILE A 107 -24.19 17.09 -0.68
C ILE A 107 -23.00 17.19 0.29
N ILE A 108 -22.72 18.39 0.79
CA ILE A 108 -21.64 18.64 1.77
C ILE A 108 -21.88 17.81 3.03
N ASP A 109 -23.09 17.84 3.56
CA ASP A 109 -23.45 17.13 4.79
C ASP A 109 -23.33 15.62 4.63
N ALA A 110 -23.78 15.07 3.50
CA ALA A 110 -23.64 13.65 3.19
C ALA A 110 -22.16 13.25 3.11
N ALA A 111 -21.34 14.02 2.37
CA ALA A 111 -19.90 13.78 2.30
C ALA A 111 -19.24 13.82 3.68
N TYR A 112 -19.55 14.85 4.49
CA TYR A 112 -18.99 15.00 5.83
C TYR A 112 -19.37 13.83 6.75
N LYS A 113 -20.65 13.45 6.80
CA LYS A 113 -21.16 12.38 7.67
C LYS A 113 -20.67 10.99 7.25
N GLU A 114 -20.61 10.72 5.94
CA GLU A 114 -20.37 9.36 5.43
C GLU A 114 -18.91 9.08 5.07
N VAL A 115 -18.11 10.14 4.86
CA VAL A 115 -16.70 10.03 4.47
C VAL A 115 -15.80 10.58 5.57
N ALA A 116 -15.92 11.86 5.95
CA ALA A 116 -14.99 12.44 6.94
C ALA A 116 -15.19 11.87 8.36
N LEU A 117 -16.43 11.63 8.78
CA LEU A 117 -16.72 11.00 10.07
C LEU A 117 -16.65 9.47 10.05
N ASN A 118 -16.26 8.86 8.92
CA ASN A 118 -16.22 7.42 8.80
C ASN A 118 -14.98 6.85 9.51
N PRO A 119 -15.13 6.02 10.55
CA PRO A 119 -13.99 5.50 11.30
C PRO A 119 -13.08 4.62 10.44
N LYS A 120 -13.59 4.02 9.36
CA LYS A 120 -12.80 3.22 8.42
C LYS A 120 -11.66 4.01 7.77
N TYR A 121 -11.86 5.32 7.56
CA TYR A 121 -10.88 6.19 6.91
C TYR A 121 -10.06 7.01 7.90
N SER A 122 -10.11 6.64 9.19
CA SER A 122 -9.31 7.29 10.23
C SER A 122 -7.87 6.78 10.26
N PHE A 123 -6.96 7.62 10.78
CA PHE A 123 -5.57 7.20 11.03
C PHE A 123 -5.47 6.04 12.01
N ASP A 124 -6.39 5.92 12.98
CA ASP A 124 -6.44 4.80 13.92
C ASP A 124 -6.72 3.48 13.19
N ALA A 125 -7.72 3.46 12.29
CA ALA A 125 -8.02 2.30 11.47
C ALA A 125 -6.84 1.94 10.55
N PHE A 126 -6.17 2.95 9.98
CA PHE A 126 -4.95 2.73 9.18
C PHE A 126 -3.82 2.14 10.03
N GLY A 127 -3.56 2.67 11.22
CA GLY A 127 -2.53 2.16 12.13
C GLY A 127 -2.77 0.70 12.51
N LYS A 128 -4.02 0.33 12.82
CA LYS A 128 -4.43 -1.06 13.09
C LYS A 128 -4.20 -1.96 11.89
N TYR A 129 -4.57 -1.50 10.69
CA TYR A 129 -4.34 -2.23 9.45
C TYR A 129 -2.85 -2.49 9.21
N VAL A 130 -2.00 -1.48 9.34
CA VAL A 130 -0.54 -1.62 9.20
C VAL A 130 0.02 -2.58 10.22
N ALA A 131 -0.35 -2.44 11.51
CA ALA A 131 0.09 -3.34 12.58
C ALA A 131 -0.28 -4.79 12.27
N SER A 132 -1.54 -5.06 11.91
CA SER A 132 -1.98 -6.42 11.55
C SER A 132 -1.27 -6.99 10.32
N SER A 133 -0.91 -6.14 9.35
CA SER A 133 -0.21 -6.55 8.13
C SER A 133 1.24 -6.93 8.43
N ILE A 134 1.90 -6.18 9.31
CA ILE A 134 3.25 -6.49 9.82
C ILE A 134 3.22 -7.79 10.62
N GLU A 135 2.26 -7.94 11.55
CA GLU A 135 2.13 -9.13 12.39
C GLU A 135 1.89 -10.41 11.57
N SER A 136 1.10 -10.32 10.50
CA SER A 136 0.79 -11.48 9.64
C SER A 136 1.88 -11.82 8.63
N THR A 137 2.76 -10.88 8.27
CA THR A 137 3.78 -11.08 7.24
C THR A 137 5.18 -11.30 7.82
N ILE A 138 5.58 -10.49 8.81
CA ILE A 138 6.97 -10.42 9.29
C ILE A 138 7.19 -11.31 10.52
N LEU A 139 6.25 -11.32 11.47
CA LEU A 139 6.41 -12.09 12.71
C LEU A 139 6.44 -13.62 12.51
N PRO A 140 5.73 -14.23 11.55
CA PRO A 140 5.83 -15.68 11.32
C PRO A 140 7.21 -16.08 10.78
N GLU A 141 7.81 -15.24 9.94
CA GLU A 141 9.13 -15.47 9.35
C GLU A 141 10.24 -15.27 10.39
N GLN A 142 10.16 -14.21 11.20
CA GLN A 142 11.07 -14.02 12.33
C GLN A 142 10.92 -15.10 13.39
N ARG A 143 9.70 -15.54 13.73
CA ARG A 143 9.48 -16.68 14.65
C ARG A 143 10.03 -17.99 14.10
N ARG A 144 9.93 -18.26 12.79
CA ARG A 144 10.58 -19.44 12.19
C ARG A 144 12.11 -19.39 12.34
N LEU A 145 12.73 -18.23 12.14
CA LEU A 145 14.18 -18.07 12.26
C LEU A 145 14.69 -18.01 13.71
N SER A 146 13.81 -17.75 14.68
CA SER A 146 14.13 -17.69 16.11
C SER A 146 13.60 -18.87 16.93
N ASP A 147 12.93 -19.83 16.27
CA ASP A 147 12.49 -21.08 16.88
C ASP A 147 13.69 -22.01 17.15
N PRO A 148 13.95 -22.40 18.41
CA PRO A 148 15.10 -23.23 18.77
C PRO A 148 15.15 -24.55 18.00
N GLU A 149 14.01 -25.20 17.74
CA GLU A 149 13.96 -26.47 16.98
C GLU A 149 14.30 -26.28 15.50
N THR A 150 13.95 -25.13 14.94
CA THR A 150 14.29 -24.78 13.55
C THR A 150 15.75 -24.39 13.41
N ILE A 151 16.31 -23.67 14.39
CA ILE A 151 17.74 -23.39 14.48
C ILE A 151 18.54 -24.69 14.66
N ASP A 152 18.13 -25.57 15.58
CA ASP A 152 18.81 -26.84 15.82
C ASP A 152 18.78 -27.72 14.57
N ARG A 153 17.64 -27.81 13.85
CA ARG A 153 17.56 -28.53 12.57
C ARG A 153 18.47 -27.93 11.50
N ALA A 154 18.51 -26.61 11.37
CA ALA A 154 19.37 -25.94 10.40
C ALA A 154 20.86 -26.18 10.71
N ILE A 155 21.25 -26.14 12.00
CA ILE A 155 22.61 -26.45 12.44
C ILE A 155 22.96 -27.90 12.14
N VAL A 156 22.08 -28.86 12.44
CA VAL A 156 22.29 -30.28 12.15
C VAL A 156 22.47 -30.50 10.65
N GLN A 157 21.61 -29.91 9.83
CA GLN A 157 21.66 -30.03 8.38
C GLN A 157 22.96 -29.46 7.80
N ALA A 158 23.42 -28.30 8.29
CA ALA A 158 24.69 -27.69 7.87
C ALA A 158 25.92 -28.50 8.32
N ILE A 159 25.83 -29.23 9.45
CA ILE A 159 26.87 -30.18 9.88
C ILE A 159 26.91 -31.41 8.96
N GLU A 160 25.76 -31.97 8.61
CA GLU A 160 25.65 -33.12 7.69
C GLU A 160 26.14 -32.78 6.27
N GLN A 161 25.89 -31.56 5.82
CA GLN A 161 26.37 -31.04 4.53
C GLN A 161 27.85 -30.63 4.56
N GLY A 162 28.50 -30.68 5.73
CA GLY A 162 29.93 -30.38 5.91
C GLY A 162 30.25 -28.88 5.84
N GLU A 163 29.24 -28.00 5.85
CA GLU A 163 29.40 -26.55 5.82
C GLU A 163 29.87 -26.02 7.17
N ILE A 164 29.49 -26.70 8.27
CA ILE A 164 29.87 -26.35 9.63
C ILE A 164 30.53 -27.57 10.29
N ARG A 165 31.70 -27.36 10.90
CA ARG A 165 32.41 -28.42 11.63
C ARG A 165 31.98 -28.43 13.09
N ALA A 166 31.31 -29.49 13.54
CA ALA A 166 30.99 -29.67 14.95
C ALA A 166 32.28 -29.82 15.77
N VAL A 167 32.51 -28.93 16.73
CA VAL A 167 33.62 -29.05 17.68
C VAL A 167 33.07 -29.63 18.98
N PRO A 168 33.57 -30.78 19.47
CA PRO A 168 33.10 -31.35 20.73
C PRO A 168 33.49 -30.42 21.89
N ILE A 169 32.48 -29.81 22.52
CA ILE A 169 32.68 -29.02 23.73
C ILE A 169 32.76 -30.00 24.91
N SER A 170 33.96 -30.18 25.48
CA SER A 170 34.14 -30.94 26.71
C SER A 170 33.50 -30.18 27.88
N VAL A 171 32.26 -30.54 28.23
CA VAL A 171 31.57 -29.95 29.38
C VAL A 171 32.25 -30.44 30.67
N LYS A 172 32.85 -29.51 31.43
CA LYS A 172 33.53 -29.83 32.69
C LYS A 172 32.60 -30.60 33.65
N PRO A 173 33.12 -31.57 34.44
CA PRO A 173 32.34 -32.51 35.26
C PRO A 173 31.35 -31.85 36.24
N SER A 174 31.61 -30.61 36.65
CA SER A 174 30.77 -29.87 37.59
C SER A 174 29.34 -29.62 37.08
N ARG A 175 29.12 -29.52 35.75
CA ARG A 175 27.79 -29.27 35.16
C ARG A 175 26.95 -30.53 34.94
N GLN A 176 27.56 -31.72 34.86
CA GLN A 176 26.81 -32.98 34.70
C GLN A 176 25.97 -33.30 35.95
N SER A 177 26.48 -32.99 37.14
CA SER A 177 25.75 -33.18 38.40
C SER A 177 24.57 -32.22 38.59
N ALA A 178 24.58 -31.05 37.94
CA ALA A 178 23.49 -30.09 37.98
C ALA A 178 22.33 -30.52 37.05
N ILE A 179 22.66 -31.02 35.86
CA ILE A 179 21.68 -31.55 34.90
C ILE A 179 21.00 -32.83 35.43
N LYS A 180 21.76 -33.71 36.11
CA LYS A 180 21.21 -34.91 36.76
C LYS A 180 20.21 -34.55 37.88
N ARG A 181 20.55 -33.58 38.73
CA ARG A 181 19.68 -33.09 39.82
C ARG A 181 18.41 -32.40 39.31
N LEU A 182 18.47 -31.74 38.16
CA LEU A 182 17.29 -31.12 37.55
C LEU A 182 16.31 -32.15 36.98
N ARG A 183 16.82 -33.25 36.41
CA ARG A 183 16.00 -34.35 35.86
C ARG A 183 15.34 -35.22 36.94
N GLU A 184 15.97 -35.39 38.09
CA GLU A 184 15.38 -36.12 39.22
C GLU A 184 14.27 -35.33 39.93
N ARG A 185 14.28 -33.99 39.83
CA ARG A 185 13.24 -33.10 40.40
C ARG A 185 11.98 -32.95 39.54
N LEU A 186 12.02 -33.40 38.29
CA LEU A 186 10.93 -33.31 37.31
C LEU A 186 10.24 -34.67 37.08
N ARG A 187 10.38 -35.61 38.02
CA ARG A 187 9.62 -36.87 38.09
C ARG A 187 8.69 -36.86 39.28
#